data_AF-A0A838E2C1-F1
#
_entry.id   AF-A0A838E2C1-F1
#
_cell.length_a   1.000
_cell.length_b   1.000
_cell.length_c   1.000
_cell.angle_alpha   90.00
_cell.angle_beta   90.00
_cell.angle_gamma   90.00
#
_symmetry.space_group_name_H-M   'P 1'
#
loop_
_entity.id
_entity.type
_entity.pdbx_description
1 polymer ?
#
loop_
_entity_poly.entity_id
_entity_poly.type
_entity_poly.pdbx_seq_one_letter_code
_entity_poly.pdbx_strand_id
1 'polypeptide(L)' 'MMLDNATYNKVKLLYKLSNLCWFLEKHAIADAAAGGDAESADALMTLKRDLQKHIERIQKGLCLLTQ' A
#
# COMPACT_ATOMS: atom_id res chain seq x y z
N MET A 1 14.97 -24.07 -13.36
CA MET A 1 14.32 -24.14 -12.04
C MET A 1 14.50 -22.77 -11.39
N MET A 2 13.57 -21.84 -11.65
CA MET A 2 13.61 -20.51 -11.03
C MET A 2 13.40 -20.76 -9.54
N LEU A 3 14.44 -20.56 -8.73
CA LEU A 3 14.31 -20.49 -7.28
C LEU A 3 13.23 -19.46 -7.01
N ASP A 4 12.06 -19.95 -6.63
CA ASP A 4 10.92 -19.16 -6.22
C ASP A 4 11.35 -18.45 -4.93
N ASN A 5 12.02 -17.31 -5.09
CA ASN A 5 12.44 -16.49 -3.98
C ASN A 5 11.21 -15.73 -3.49
N ALA A 6 10.20 -16.50 -3.06
CA ALA A 6 8.89 -16.03 -2.64
C ALA A 6 9.03 -14.93 -1.58
N THR A 7 10.05 -15.02 -0.73
CA THR A 7 10.44 -13.97 0.22
C THR A 7 10.89 -12.69 -0.46
N TYR A 8 11.83 -12.76 -1.42
CA TYR A 8 12.26 -11.58 -2.19
C TYR A 8 11.09 -10.94 -2.97
N ASN A 9 10.23 -11.76 -3.57
CA ASN A 9 9.03 -11.28 -4.27
C ASN A 9 8.05 -10.58 -3.31
N LYS A 10 7.86 -11.13 -2.10
CA LYS A 10 7.04 -10.52 -1.05
C LYS A 10 7.63 -9.19 -0.55
N VAL A 11 8.94 -9.10 -0.34
CA VAL A 11 9.61 -7.85 0.08
C VAL A 11 9.53 -6.78 -1.02
N LYS A 12 9.77 -7.18 -2.28
CA LYS A 12 9.63 -6.27 -3.43
C LYS A 12 8.19 -5.77 -3.60
N LEU A 13 7.21 -6.66 -3.40
CA LEU A 13 5.80 -6.30 -3.41
C LEU A 13 5.46 -5.35 -2.25
N LEU A 14 5.92 -5.66 -1.04
CA LEU A 14 5.76 -4.81 0.14
C LEU A 14 6.29 -3.40 -0.12
N TYR A 15 7.52 -3.26 -0.63
CA TYR A 15 8.10 -1.96 -0.98
C TYR A 15 7.22 -1.17 -1.96
N LYS A 16 6.75 -1.81 -3.04
CA LYS A 16 5.88 -1.16 -4.03
C LYS A 16 4.55 -0.70 -3.41
N LEU A 17 3.92 -1.54 -2.59
CA LEU A 17 2.67 -1.21 -1.92
C LEU A 17 2.86 -0.07 -0.91
N SER A 18 3.94 -0.09 -0.13
CA SER A 18 4.26 0.97 0.82
C SER A 18 4.51 2.31 0.11
N ASN A 19 5.22 2.30 -1.03
CA ASN A 19 5.46 3.51 -1.81
C ASN A 19 4.15 4.08 -2.39
N LEU A 20 3.27 3.22 -2.90
CA LEU A 20 1.96 3.64 -3.39
C LEU A 20 1.10 4.22 -2.26
N CYS A 21 1.06 3.55 -1.10
CA CYS A 21 0.33 4.04 0.06
C CYS A 21 0.86 5.40 0.54
N TRP A 22 2.18 5.61 0.54
CA TRP A 22 2.81 6.89 0.86
C TRP A 22 2.40 7.98 -0.14
N PHE A 23 2.40 7.67 -1.45
CA PHE A 23 1.98 8.62 -2.48
C PHE A 23 0.50 9.04 -2.30
N LEU A 24 -0.38 8.08 -2.01
CA LEU A 24 -1.80 8.37 -1.75
C LEU A 24 -1.96 9.31 -0.54
N GLU A 25 -1.21 9.06 0.53
CA GLU A 25 -1.28 9.83 1.77
C GLU A 25 -0.68 11.24 1.65
N LYS A 26 0.38 11.42 0.86
CA LYS A 26 1.09 12.70 0.75
C LYS A 26 0.60 13.59 -0.37
N HIS A 27 0.04 13.01 -1.44
CA HIS A 27 -0.28 13.74 -2.66
C HIS A 27 -1.73 13.49 -3.08
N ALA A 28 -2.06 12.27 -3.50
CA ALA A 28 -3.29 12.03 -4.27
C ALA A 28 -4.58 12.47 -3.55
N ILE A 29 -4.72 12.19 -2.25
CA ILE A 29 -5.91 12.58 -1.48
C ILE A 29 -5.98 14.11 -1.33
N ALA A 30 -4.85 14.77 -1.09
CA ALA A 30 -4.79 16.22 -0.95
C ALA A 30 -5.09 16.92 -2.27
N ASP A 31 -4.58 16.39 -3.39
CA ASP A 31 -4.83 16.91 -4.74
C ASP A 31 -6.31 16.77 -5.12
N ALA A 32 -6.93 15.62 -4.83
CA ALA A 32 -8.36 15.41 -5.08
C ALA A 32 -9.23 16.37 -4.24
N ALA A 33 -8.88 16.56 -2.96
CA ALA A 33 -9.58 17.49 -2.08
C ALA A 33 -9.41 18.95 -2.54
N ALA A 34 -8.20 19.35 -2.96
CA ALA A 34 -7.93 20.68 -3.49
C ALA A 34 -8.65 20.95 -4.82
N GLY A 35 -8.85 19.90 -5.64
CA GLY A 35 -9.63 19.96 -6.89
C GLY A 35 -11.14 19.98 -6.69
N GLY A 36 -11.64 19.85 -5.45
CA GLY A 36 -13.07 19.78 -5.15
C GLY A 36 -13.74 18.46 -5.54
N ASP A 37 -12.95 17.42 -5.86
CA ASP A 37 -13.46 16.10 -6.22
C ASP A 37 -13.53 15.19 -4.98
N ALA A 38 -14.65 15.33 -4.27
CA ALA A 38 -14.91 14.59 -3.04
C ALA A 38 -15.07 13.07 -3.28
N GLU A 39 -15.60 12.67 -4.45
CA GLU A 39 -15.79 11.25 -4.80
C GLU A 39 -14.42 10.57 -5.02
N SER A 40 -13.54 11.21 -5.78
CA SER A 40 -12.16 10.74 -5.95
C SER A 40 -11.40 10.71 -4.63
N ALA A 41 -11.56 11.72 -3.77
CA ALA A 41 -10.92 11.74 -2.46
C ALA A 41 -11.35 10.56 -1.57
N ASP A 42 -12.65 10.23 -1.54
CA ASP A 42 -13.18 9.10 -0.79
C ASP A 42 -12.73 7.75 -1.37
N ALA A 43 -12.72 7.62 -2.70
CA ALA A 43 -12.20 6.44 -3.39
C ALA A 43 -10.71 6.21 -3.07
N LEU A 44 -9.90 7.27 -3.05
CA LEU A 44 -8.48 7.20 -2.72
C LEU A 44 -8.24 6.86 -1.24
N MET A 45 -9.10 7.35 -0.33
CA MET A 45 -9.05 6.95 1.09
C MET A 45 -9.40 5.47 1.27
N THR A 46 -10.42 4.98 0.55
CA THR A 46 -10.79 3.56 0.56
C THR A 46 -9.66 2.69 0.03
N LEU A 47 -9.07 3.06 -1.11
CA LEU A 47 -7.91 2.39 -1.68
C LEU A 47 -6.72 2.35 -0.72
N LYS A 48 -6.43 3.46 -0.03
CA LYS A 48 -5.38 3.51 1.01
C LYS A 48 -5.62 2.48 2.10
N ARG A 49 -6.85 2.41 2.63
CA ARG A 49 -7.20 1.45 3.70
C ARG A 49 -7.00 0.01 3.25
N ASP A 50 -7.37 -0.32 2.02
CA ASP A 50 -7.20 -1.68 1.51
C ASP A 50 -5.72 -2.02 1.25
N LEU A 51 -4.94 -1.07 0.73
CA LEU A 51 -3.50 -1.22 0.60
C LEU A 51 -2.82 -1.46 1.96
N GLN A 52 -3.23 -0.73 3.01
CA GLN A 52 -2.72 -0.93 4.37
C GLN A 52 -3.01 -2.35 4.89
N LYS A 53 -4.23 -2.87 4.71
CA LYS A 53 -4.57 -4.27 5.06
C LYS A 53 -3.68 -5.28 4.35
N HIS A 54 -3.39 -5.05 3.06
CA HIS A 54 -2.52 -5.93 2.28
C HIS A 54 -1.07 -5.85 2.74
N ILE A 55 -0.56 -4.65 3.03
CA ILE A 55 0.78 -4.41 3.59
C ILE A 55 0.93 -5.18 4.91
N GLU A 56 -0.02 -5.02 5.84
CA GLU A 56 -0.02 -5.72 7.12
C GLU A 56 -0.01 -7.25 6.95
N ARG A 57 -0.83 -7.78 6.03
CA ARG A 57 -0.89 -9.21 5.74
C ARG A 57 0.46 -9.74 5.24
N ILE A 58 1.14 -8.99 4.37
CA ILE A 58 2.46 -9.36 3.85
C ILE A 58 3.52 -9.25 4.94
N GLN A 59 3.49 -8.20 5.77
CA GLN A 59 4.41 -8.03 6.89
C GLN A 59 4.30 -9.15 7.93
N LYS A 60 3.07 -9.57 8.27
CA LYS A 60 2.81 -10.75 9.12
C LYS A 60 3.36 -12.02 8.48
N GLY A 61 3.15 -12.22 7.18
CA GLY A 61 3.67 -13.37 6.44
C GLY A 61 5.20 -13.37 6.23
N LEU A 62 5.89 -12.27 6.52
CA LEU A 62 7.34 -12.12 6.51
C LEU A 62 7.95 -12.09 7.92
N CYS A 63 7.15 -12.23 8.97
CA CYS A 63 7.56 -12.08 10.38
C CYS A 63 8.20 -10.72 10.70
N LEU A 64 7.92 -9.66 9.93
CA LEU A 64 8.43 -8.30 10.17
C LEU A 64 7.62 -7.54 11.25
N LEU A 65 6.43 -8.04 11.57
CA LEU A 65 5.66 -7.67 12.75
C LEU A 65 5.88 -8.79 13.78
N THR A 66 6.97 -8.73 14.53
CA THR A 66 7.20 -9.59 15.70
C THR A 66 6.32 -9.11 16.85
N GLN A 67 5.43 -9.99 17.31
CA GLN A 67 4.67 -10.03 18.59
C GLN A 67 4.05 -8.72 19.09
#